data_AF-A0A7S0L2H0-F1
#
_entry.id   AF-A0A7S0L2H0-F1
#
_cell.length_a   1.000
_cell.length_b   1.000
_cell.length_c   1.000
_cell.angle_alpha   90.00
_cell.angle_beta   90.00
_cell.angle_gamma   90.00
#
_symmetry.space_group_name_H-M   'P 1'
#
loop_
_entity.id
_entity.type
_entity.pdbx_description
1 polymer ?
#
loop_
_entity_poly.entity_id
_entity_poly.type
_entity_poly.pdbx_seq_one_letter_code
_entity_poly.pdbx_strand_id
1 'polypeptide(L)'
;ITNELSQSIGAGDADELMEESDRGLGLPAGPQTLGRYKTHWQNLLWLEEHQLVADLHEFDLVGERAAPLVPSPLDGELLVLRVEGLAEKRPSVLVTDLVDVNLVGQRSRVYKGEVREVEAENVHL
;
A
#
# COMPACT_ATOMS: atom_id res chain seq x y z
N ILE A 1 -13.12 8.19 -23.19
CA ILE A 1 -12.19 7.05 -23.35
C ILE A 1 -12.53 6.43 -24.70
N THR A 2 -11.68 6.68 -25.68
CA THR A 2 -11.93 6.47 -27.11
C THR A 2 -11.99 4.98 -27.46
N ASN A 3 -12.83 4.68 -28.46
CA ASN A 3 -13.14 3.38 -29.05
C ASN A 3 -11.92 2.62 -29.63
N GLU A 4 -10.73 3.20 -29.53
CA GLU A 4 -9.46 2.66 -30.03
C GLU A 4 -8.83 1.66 -29.05
N LEU A 5 -9.03 1.82 -27.74
CA LEU A 5 -8.50 0.88 -26.73
C LEU A 5 -9.26 -0.46 -26.71
N SER A 6 -10.52 -0.47 -27.17
CA SER A 6 -11.32 -1.70 -27.26
C SER A 6 -11.05 -2.51 -28.53
N GLN A 7 -10.43 -1.92 -29.55
CA GLN A 7 -10.09 -2.61 -30.80
C GLN A 7 -8.68 -3.23 -30.81
N SER A 8 -7.77 -2.79 -29.93
CA SER A 8 -6.43 -3.38 -29.77
C SER A 8 -6.34 -4.55 -28.79
N ILE A 9 -7.46 -5.01 -28.22
CA ILE A 9 -7.49 -6.33 -27.55
C ILE A 9 -7.91 -7.39 -28.58
N GLY A 10 -7.23 -7.37 -29.74
CA GLY A 10 -7.17 -8.54 -30.60
C GLY A 10 -6.29 -9.57 -29.92
N ALA A 11 -6.66 -10.85 -29.98
CA ALA A 11 -5.88 -11.94 -29.40
C ALA A 11 -4.39 -11.94 -29.87
N GLY A 12 -4.09 -11.32 -31.01
CA GLY A 12 -2.73 -11.16 -31.54
C GLY A 12 -1.86 -10.12 -30.80
N ASP A 13 -2.41 -8.96 -30.44
CA ASP A 13 -1.64 -7.90 -29.77
C ASP A 13 -1.32 -8.29 -28.32
N ALA A 14 -2.22 -9.02 -27.67
CA ALA A 14 -1.99 -9.55 -26.33
C ALA A 14 -0.90 -10.65 -26.32
N ASP A 15 -0.88 -11.52 -27.33
CA ASP A 15 0.15 -12.56 -27.46
C ASP A 15 1.52 -11.94 -27.76
N GLU A 16 1.60 -10.91 -28.60
CA GLU A 16 2.86 -10.22 -28.93
C GLU A 16 3.42 -9.45 -27.72
N LEU A 17 2.56 -8.75 -26.97
CA LEU A 17 2.92 -8.10 -25.69
C LEU A 17 3.32 -9.12 -24.62
N MET A 18 2.68 -10.29 -24.58
CA MET A 18 3.05 -11.38 -23.67
C MET A 18 4.39 -11.99 -24.06
N GLU A 19 4.68 -12.18 -25.35
CA GLU A 19 6.00 -12.66 -25.80
C GLU A 19 7.13 -11.68 -25.48
N GLU A 20 6.90 -10.37 -25.62
CA GLU A 20 7.88 -9.35 -25.23
C GLU A 20 8.10 -9.31 -23.71
N SER A 21 7.03 -9.42 -22.92
CA SER A 21 7.09 -9.54 -21.46
C SER A 21 7.83 -10.81 -21.02
N ASP A 22 7.56 -11.94 -21.66
CA ASP A 22 8.22 -13.23 -21.42
C ASP A 22 9.73 -13.15 -21.68
N ARG A 23 10.16 -12.46 -22.74
CA ARG A 23 11.60 -12.23 -23.03
C ARG A 23 12.26 -11.33 -21.99
N GLY A 24 11.56 -10.30 -21.51
CA GLY A 24 12.05 -9.41 -20.44
C GLY A 24 12.15 -10.10 -19.08
N LEU A 25 11.27 -11.06 -18.81
CA LEU A 25 11.19 -11.82 -17.55
C LEU A 25 11.93 -13.17 -17.59
N GLY A 26 12.47 -13.57 -18.74
CA GLY A 26 13.16 -14.85 -18.93
C GLY A 26 12.24 -16.08 -18.89
N LEU A 27 10.95 -15.92 -19.19
CA LEU A 27 9.96 -17.00 -19.18
C LEU A 27 10.04 -17.80 -20.50
N PRO A 28 10.02 -19.15 -20.47
CA PRO A 28 10.06 -19.95 -21.70
C PRO A 28 8.71 -19.90 -22.43
N ALA A 29 8.71 -19.48 -23.71
CA ALA A 29 7.52 -19.36 -24.55
C ALA A 29 6.81 -20.71 -24.83
N GLY A 30 5.48 -20.71 -24.84
CA GLY A 30 4.65 -21.85 -25.29
C GLY A 30 3.19 -21.83 -24.81
N PRO A 31 2.37 -22.86 -25.12
CA PRO A 31 0.91 -22.89 -24.86
C PRO A 31 0.47 -22.77 -23.39
N GLN A 32 1.44 -22.75 -22.46
CA GLN A 32 1.23 -22.59 -21.02
C GLN A 32 1.67 -21.21 -20.50
N THR A 33 2.02 -20.28 -21.40
CA THR A 33 2.52 -18.93 -21.08
C THR A 33 1.58 -18.16 -20.16
N LEU A 34 0.27 -18.12 -20.42
CA LEU A 34 -0.68 -17.39 -19.57
C LEU A 34 -0.73 -17.91 -18.12
N GLY A 35 -0.64 -19.23 -17.94
CA GLY A 35 -0.60 -19.83 -16.60
C GLY A 35 0.67 -19.45 -15.84
N ARG A 36 1.82 -19.46 -16.52
CA ARG A 36 3.11 -19.07 -15.94
C ARG A 36 3.20 -17.57 -15.66
N TYR A 37 2.72 -16.74 -16.59
CA TYR A 37 2.59 -15.30 -16.42
C TYR A 37 1.75 -14.98 -15.18
N LYS A 38 0.57 -15.59 -15.06
CA LYS A 38 -0.29 -15.44 -13.89
C LYS A 38 0.45 -15.81 -12.61
N THR A 39 1.09 -16.98 -12.55
CA THR A 39 1.83 -17.42 -11.36
C THR A 39 3.01 -16.49 -11.04
N HIS A 40 3.73 -16.01 -12.05
CA HIS A 40 4.84 -15.08 -11.87
C HIS A 40 4.38 -13.79 -11.19
N TRP A 41 3.35 -13.12 -11.74
CA TRP A 41 2.83 -11.88 -11.17
C TRP A 41 2.15 -12.08 -9.81
N GLN A 42 1.48 -13.21 -9.60
CA GLN A 42 0.94 -13.56 -8.28
C GLN A 42 2.05 -13.67 -7.23
N ASN A 43 3.15 -14.33 -7.56
CA ASN A 43 4.29 -14.46 -6.65
C ASN A 43 4.99 -13.12 -6.42
N LEU A 44 5.15 -12.31 -7.48
CA LEU A 44 5.73 -10.98 -7.39
C LEU A 44 4.89 -10.09 -6.47
N LEU A 45 3.58 -10.00 -6.70
CA LEU A 45 2.66 -9.22 -5.88
C LEU A 45 2.68 -9.67 -4.41
N TRP A 46 2.71 -10.99 -4.17
CA TRP A 46 2.80 -11.52 -2.81
C TRP A 46 4.12 -11.13 -2.12
N LEU A 47 5.23 -11.15 -2.84
CA LEU A 47 6.52 -10.73 -2.31
C LEU A 47 6.55 -9.23 -2.02
N GLU A 48 6.03 -8.41 -2.94
CA GLU A 48 5.91 -6.96 -2.77
C GLU A 48 5.01 -6.61 -1.58
N GLU A 49 3.87 -7.28 -1.42
CA GLU A 49 2.99 -7.10 -0.26
C GLU A 49 3.72 -7.46 1.05
N HIS A 50 4.46 -8.57 1.07
CA HIS A 50 5.22 -8.97 2.24
C HIS A 50 6.34 -7.97 2.58
N GLN A 51 7.04 -7.44 1.57
CA GLN A 51 8.06 -6.42 1.78
C GLN A 51 7.45 -5.11 2.26
N LEU A 52 6.34 -4.68 1.66
CA LEU A 52 5.60 -3.48 2.06
C LEU A 52 5.19 -3.54 3.53
N VAL A 53 4.65 -4.67 4.00
CA VAL A 53 4.30 -4.86 5.41
C VAL A 53 5.53 -4.75 6.31
N ALA A 54 6.65 -5.35 5.91
CA ALA A 54 7.90 -5.25 6.67
C ALA A 54 8.44 -3.82 6.73
N ASP A 55 8.36 -3.08 5.62
CA ASP A 55 8.80 -1.69 5.52
C ASP A 55 7.90 -0.76 6.36
N LEU A 56 6.59 -1.00 6.38
CA LEU A 56 5.65 -0.23 7.21
C LEU A 56 5.98 -0.37 8.71
N HIS A 57 6.39 -1.55 9.16
CA HIS A 57 6.76 -1.78 10.56
C HIS A 57 7.96 -0.95 11.04
N GLU A 58 8.81 -0.45 10.14
CA GLU A 58 9.89 0.47 10.51
C GLU A 58 9.33 1.75 11.17
N PHE A 59 8.15 2.18 10.72
CA PHE A 59 7.47 3.38 11.17
C PHE A 59 6.53 3.17 12.37
N ASP A 60 6.46 1.96 12.92
CA ASP A 60 5.62 1.66 14.08
C ASP A 60 6.01 2.52 15.29
N LEU A 61 5.06 3.34 15.76
CA LEU A 61 5.21 4.20 16.93
C LEU A 61 5.00 3.40 18.22
N VAL A 62 5.97 2.55 18.55
CA VAL A 62 5.94 1.65 19.72
C VAL A 62 7.08 1.91 20.70
N GLY A 63 6.90 1.50 21.96
CA GLY A 63 7.92 1.60 23.00
C GLY A 63 8.27 3.07 23.30
N GLU A 64 9.54 3.42 23.17
CA GLU A 64 10.03 4.79 23.38
C GLU A 64 9.57 5.78 22.29
N ARG A 65 9.16 5.27 21.10
CA ARG A 65 8.59 6.07 20.01
C ARG A 65 7.08 6.25 20.10
N ALA A 66 6.44 5.71 21.14
CA ALA A 66 5.00 5.83 21.30
C ALA A 66 4.58 7.29 21.42
N ALA A 67 3.64 7.70 20.58
CA ALA A 67 3.10 9.06 20.55
C ALA A 67 1.69 9.10 21.16
N PRO A 68 1.33 10.17 21.89
CA PRO A 68 -0.03 10.36 22.37
C PRO A 68 -0.96 10.71 21.20
N LEU A 69 -2.18 10.15 21.24
CA LEU A 69 -3.31 10.68 20.48
C LEU A 69 -3.96 11.79 21.29
N VAL A 70 -4.11 12.97 20.70
CA VAL A 70 -4.74 14.13 21.36
C VAL A 70 -5.93 14.61 20.54
N PRO A 71 -6.93 15.30 21.14
CA PRO A 71 -8.03 15.87 20.37
C PRO A 71 -7.54 16.84 19.30
N SER A 72 -8.10 16.72 18.09
CA SER A 72 -7.75 17.59 16.96
C SER A 72 -8.29 19.01 17.18
N PRO A 73 -7.52 20.06 16.85
CA PRO A 73 -7.99 21.44 16.91
C PRO A 73 -8.91 21.80 15.74
N LEU A 74 -8.90 21.01 14.65
CA LEU A 74 -9.77 21.21 13.48
C LEU A 74 -11.20 20.74 13.76
N ASP A 75 -11.32 19.62 14.46
CA ASP A 75 -12.58 18.98 14.83
C ASP A 75 -12.38 18.25 16.16
N GLY A 76 -13.17 18.61 17.18
CA GLY A 76 -13.09 18.01 18.50
C GLY A 76 -13.50 16.53 18.56
N GLU A 77 -14.08 15.99 17.48
CA GLU A 77 -14.42 14.57 17.35
C GLU A 77 -13.26 13.72 16.79
N LEU A 78 -12.25 14.35 16.17
CA LEU A 78 -11.09 13.66 15.61
C LEU A 78 -9.93 13.61 16.60
N LEU A 79 -9.08 12.58 16.46
CA LEU A 79 -7.82 12.47 17.19
C LEU A 79 -6.66 12.79 16.24
N VAL A 80 -5.65 13.49 16.74
CA VAL A 80 -4.43 13.79 15.98
C VAL A 80 -3.25 12.97 16.50
N LEU A 81 -2.55 12.33 15.57
CA LEU A 81 -1.29 11.62 15.75
C LEU A 81 -0.18 12.40 15.05
N ARG A 82 0.86 12.77 15.80
CA ARG A 82 2.06 13.35 15.19
C ARG A 82 3.02 12.22 14.78
N VAL A 83 3.39 12.20 13.51
CA VAL A 83 4.31 11.23 12.89
C VAL A 83 5.51 11.99 12.33
N GLU A 84 6.68 11.79 12.93
CA GLU A 84 7.93 12.40 12.45
C GLU A 84 8.28 11.89 11.03
N GLY A 85 8.78 12.78 10.17
CA GLY A 85 9.16 12.43 8.79
C GLY A 85 8.00 12.36 7.78
N LEU A 86 6.74 12.42 8.24
CA LEU A 86 5.56 12.36 7.37
C LEU A 86 5.57 13.46 6.29
N ALA A 87 6.02 14.67 6.64
CA ALA A 87 6.15 15.79 5.70
C ALA A 87 7.14 15.51 4.55
N GLU A 88 8.08 14.57 4.74
CA GLU A 88 9.04 14.11 3.73
C GLU A 88 8.48 12.95 2.89
N LYS A 89 7.20 12.61 3.06
CA LYS A 89 6.49 11.47 2.47
C LYS A 89 7.01 10.11 2.95
N ARG A 90 7.49 10.05 4.21
CA ARG A 90 8.02 8.84 4.85
C ARG A 90 7.61 8.79 6.34
N PRO A 91 6.61 7.98 6.73
CA PRO A 91 5.84 7.06 5.90
C PRO A 91 4.91 7.79 4.92
N SER A 92 4.52 7.13 3.82
CA SER A 92 3.49 7.67 2.92
C SER A 92 2.12 7.31 3.48
N VAL A 93 1.40 8.30 4.01
CA VAL A 93 0.03 8.15 4.51
C VAL A 93 -0.91 8.96 3.63
N LEU A 94 -2.02 8.35 3.24
CA LEU A 94 -3.09 8.95 2.45
C LEU A 94 -4.39 9.04 3.25
N VAL A 95 -5.25 9.96 2.84
CA VAL A 95 -6.64 9.98 3.32
C VAL A 95 -7.29 8.64 2.99
N THR A 96 -8.08 8.12 3.93
CA THR A 96 -8.72 6.79 3.97
C THR A 96 -7.83 5.61 4.36
N ASP A 97 -6.52 5.82 4.58
CA ASP A 97 -5.68 4.77 5.16
C ASP A 97 -6.16 4.40 6.57
N LEU A 98 -5.90 3.16 6.97
CA LEU A 98 -6.24 2.66 8.30
C LEU A 98 -5.00 2.65 9.20
N VAL A 99 -5.16 3.19 10.41
CA VAL A 99 -4.14 3.16 11.45
C VAL A 99 -4.60 2.25 12.58
N ASP A 100 -3.80 1.23 12.85
CA ASP A 100 -3.99 0.34 13.98
C ASP A 100 -3.35 0.96 15.23
N VAL A 101 -4.15 1.10 16.30
CA VAL A 101 -3.74 1.78 17.53
C VAL A 101 -3.96 0.86 18.71
N ASN A 102 -2.98 0.80 19.61
CA ASN A 102 -3.07 0.10 20.87
C ASN A 102 -2.74 1.06 22.01
N LEU A 103 -3.41 0.88 23.15
CA LEU A 103 -3.00 1.56 24.37
C LEU A 103 -1.65 0.99 24.82
N VAL A 104 -0.76 1.87 25.31
CA VAL A 104 0.56 1.48 25.81
C VAL A 104 0.40 0.41 26.90
N GLY A 105 1.07 -0.73 26.72
CA GLY A 105 0.97 -1.88 27.61
C GLY A 105 -0.21 -2.82 27.36
N GLN A 106 -1.14 -2.49 26.46
CA GLN A 106 -2.29 -3.33 26.09
C GLN A 106 -2.23 -3.76 24.61
N ARG A 107 -1.39 -4.76 24.31
CA ARG A 107 -1.22 -5.29 22.95
C ARG A 107 -2.38 -6.16 22.45
N SER A 108 -3.23 -6.66 23.34
CA SER A 108 -4.31 -7.59 22.98
C SER A 108 -5.51 -6.90 22.33
N ARG A 109 -5.67 -5.60 22.52
CA ARG A 109 -6.79 -4.83 21.96
C ARG A 109 -6.28 -3.77 21.01
N VAL A 110 -6.59 -3.96 19.72
CA VAL A 110 -6.28 -3.03 18.63
C VAL A 110 -7.55 -2.25 18.30
N TYR A 111 -7.42 -0.95 18.20
CA TYR A 111 -8.43 -0.03 17.67
C TYR A 111 -8.02 0.37 16.25
N LYS A 112 -9.00 0.69 15.40
CA LYS A 112 -8.73 1.16 14.03
C LYS A 112 -9.21 2.61 13.90
N GLY A 113 -8.33 3.50 13.48
CA GLY A 113 -8.66 4.86 13.03
C GLY A 113 -8.57 4.93 11.51
N GLU A 114 -9.42 5.75 10.89
CA GLU A 114 -9.36 6.02 9.45
C GLU A 114 -8.80 7.42 9.26
N VAL A 115 -7.76 7.58 8.45
CA VAL A 115 -7.16 8.89 8.18
C VAL A 115 -8.16 9.78 7.46
N ARG A 116 -8.60 10.85 8.11
CA ARG A 116 -9.50 11.86 7.56
C ARG A 116 -8.74 13.00 6.89
N GLU A 117 -7.60 13.39 7.45
CA GLU A 117 -6.79 14.49 6.97
C GLU A 117 -5.32 14.30 7.34
N VAL A 118 -4.41 14.81 6.49
CA VAL A 118 -2.96 14.80 6.73
C VAL A 118 -2.43 16.22 6.54
N GLU A 119 -1.84 16.79 7.58
CA GLU A 119 -1.27 18.14 7.58
C GLU A 119 0.18 18.10 8.11
N ALA A 120 1.15 18.34 7.24
CA ALA A 120 2.58 18.32 7.57
C ALA A 120 3.02 17.02 8.28
N GLU A 121 3.13 17.04 9.62
CA GLU A 121 3.49 15.88 10.45
C GLU A 121 2.29 15.27 11.20
N ASN A 122 1.09 15.80 10.99
CA ASN A 122 -0.11 15.44 11.73
C ASN A 122 -1.03 14.57 10.87
N VAL A 123 -1.50 13.47 11.45
CA VAL A 123 -2.52 12.59 10.89
C VAL A 123 -3.77 12.71 11.76
N HIS A 124 -4.88 13.10 11.16
CA HIS A 124 -6.17 13.22 11.82
C HIS A 124 -6.99 11.95 11.56
N LEU A 125 -7.40 11.27 12.63
CA LEU A 125 -8.10 9.97 12.66
C LEU A 125 -9.54 10.12 13.16
#